data_AF-A0A2V6YK85-F1
#
_entry.id   AF-A0A2V6YK85-F1
#
_cell.length_a   1.000
_cell.length_b   1.000
_cell.length_c   1.000
_cell.angle_alpha   90.00
_cell.angle_beta   90.00
_cell.angle_gamma   90.00
#
_symmetry.space_group_name_H-M   'P 1'
#
loop_
_entity.id
_entity.type
_entity.pdbx_description
1 polymer ?
#
loop_
_entity_poly.entity_id
_entity_poly.type
_entity_poly.pdbx_seq_one_letter_code
_entity_poly.pdbx_strand_id
1 'polypeptide(L)'
;MTFTDLKTGRLAKGWSQVEAAGRLKVSQSYLAMLEGGVRRMTPELARRAMRVYDLAPTALAPSELNLASTQTASETLAGDLAALGYPGLAYLRPRNWKPKNPGEVLLSAL
;
A
#
# COMPACT_ATOMS: atom_id res chain seq x y z
N MET A 1 0.69 -3.44 5.92
CA MET A 1 -0.67 -4.00 5.84
C MET A 1 -0.68 -5.29 6.61
N THR A 2 -1.44 -5.30 7.70
CA THR A 2 -1.62 -6.47 8.55
C THR A 2 -2.72 -7.38 7.96
N PHE A 3 -2.82 -8.62 8.47
CA PHE A 3 -3.92 -9.52 8.10
C PHE A 3 -5.28 -8.96 8.55
N THR A 4 -5.30 -8.22 9.66
CA THR A 4 -6.49 -7.53 10.17
C THR A 4 -6.94 -6.44 9.20
N ASP A 5 -6.02 -5.61 8.70
CA ASP A 5 -6.33 -4.56 7.72
C ASP A 5 -6.95 -5.16 6.45
N LEU A 6 -6.43 -6.30 5.99
CA LEU A 6 -6.94 -7.02 4.83
C LEU A 6 -8.40 -7.47 5.04
N LYS A 7 -8.68 -8.11 6.18
CA LYS A 7 -10.02 -8.60 6.52
C LYS A 7 -11.00 -7.45 6.71
N THR A 8 -10.61 -6.40 7.42
CA THR A 8 -11.44 -5.20 7.63
C THR A 8 -11.73 -4.50 6.31
N GLY A 9 -10.74 -4.37 5.42
CA GLY A 9 -10.94 -3.79 4.09
C GLY A 9 -11.95 -4.56 3.24
N ARG A 10 -11.89 -5.90 3.27
CA ARG A 10 -12.90 -6.74 2.60
C ARG A 10 -14.30 -6.53 3.19
N LEU A 11 -14.41 -6.54 4.52
CA LEU A 11 -15.70 -6.38 5.20
C LEU A 11 -16.32 -5.00 4.96
N ALA A 12 -15.50 -3.94 4.91
CA ALA A 12 -15.97 -2.59 4.58
C ALA A 12 -16.53 -2.48 3.15
N LYS A 13 -16.03 -3.30 2.22
CA LYS A 13 -16.59 -3.43 0.87
C LYS A 13 -17.82 -4.34 0.78
N GLY A 14 -18.18 -5.02 1.87
CA GLY A 14 -19.29 -5.98 1.91
C GLY A 14 -19.04 -7.24 1.08
N TRP A 15 -17.79 -7.57 0.77
CA TRP A 15 -17.47 -8.69 -0.12
C TRP A 15 -17.30 -10.01 0.62
N SER A 16 -17.79 -11.08 -0.02
CA SER A 16 -17.44 -12.45 0.35
C SER A 16 -15.96 -12.72 0.09
N GLN A 17 -15.45 -13.78 0.69
CA GLN A 17 -14.06 -14.19 0.52
C GLN A 17 -13.76 -14.63 -0.92
N VAL A 18 -14.74 -15.25 -1.60
CA VAL A 18 -14.61 -15.68 -3.01
C VAL A 18 -14.51 -14.46 -3.93
N GLU A 19 -15.39 -13.47 -3.76
CA GLU A 19 -15.37 -12.23 -4.55
C GLU A 19 -14.07 -11.47 -4.36
N ALA A 20 -13.65 -11.31 -3.11
CA ALA A 20 -12.40 -10.65 -2.76
C ALA A 20 -11.19 -11.35 -3.38
N ALA A 21 -11.14 -12.68 -3.30
CA ALA A 21 -10.06 -13.47 -3.89
C ALA A 21 -10.01 -13.30 -5.42
N GLY A 22 -11.16 -13.30 -6.08
CA GLY A 22 -11.27 -13.01 -7.52
C GLY A 22 -10.74 -11.62 -7.87
N ARG A 23 -11.13 -10.58 -7.12
CA ARG A 23 -10.65 -9.19 -7.34
C ARG A 23 -9.14 -9.04 -7.08
N LEU A 24 -8.60 -9.79 -6.12
CA LEU A 24 -7.17 -9.81 -5.81
C LEU A 24 -6.35 -10.73 -6.73
N LYS A 25 -7.01 -11.52 -7.58
CA LYS A 25 -6.42 -12.55 -8.45
C LYS A 25 -5.63 -13.60 -7.66
N VAL A 26 -6.21 -14.10 -6.58
CA VAL A 26 -5.67 -15.19 -5.76
C VAL A 26 -6.75 -16.25 -5.53
N SER A 27 -6.37 -17.44 -5.03
CA SER A 27 -7.38 -18.44 -4.63
C SER A 27 -8.06 -18.02 -3.32
N GLN A 28 -9.32 -18.45 -3.14
CA GLN A 28 -10.07 -18.20 -1.91
C GLN A 28 -9.38 -18.80 -0.67
N SER A 29 -8.80 -20.01 -0.80
CA SER A 29 -8.04 -20.65 0.26
C SER A 29 -6.78 -19.87 0.64
N TYR A 30 -6.08 -19.30 -0.34
CA TYR A 30 -4.92 -18.46 -0.09
C TYR A 30 -5.31 -17.16 0.61
N LEU A 31 -6.42 -16.53 0.20
CA LEU A 31 -6.96 -15.35 0.91
C LEU A 31 -7.31 -15.68 2.37
N ALA A 32 -7.89 -16.85 2.64
CA ALA A 32 -8.18 -17.29 4.02
C ALA A 32 -6.91 -17.42 4.87
N MET A 33 -5.85 -17.99 4.31
CA MET A 33 -4.57 -18.10 5.01
C MET A 33 -3.93 -16.73 5.26
N LEU A 34 -4.12 -15.75 4.37
CA LEU A 34 -3.65 -14.38 4.58
C LEU A 34 -4.46 -13.66 5.67
N GLU A 35 -5.79 -13.70 5.60
CA GLU A 35 -6.67 -13.10 6.62
C GLU A 35 -6.52 -13.76 8.00
N GLY A 36 -6.15 -15.04 8.04
CA GLY A 36 -5.85 -15.78 9.27
C GLY A 36 -4.42 -15.62 9.78
N GLY A 37 -3.56 -14.85 9.10
CA GLY A 37 -2.16 -14.63 9.51
C GLY A 37 -1.24 -15.84 9.35
N VAL A 38 -1.72 -16.93 8.75
CA VAL A 38 -0.95 -18.17 8.51
C VAL A 38 0.15 -17.92 7.47
N ARG A 39 -0.11 -17.07 6.47
CA ARG A 39 0.90 -16.64 5.50
C ARG A 39 1.16 -15.16 5.57
N ARG A 40 2.44 -14.82 5.36
CA ARG A 40 2.86 -13.44 5.14
C ARG A 40 2.41 -12.96 3.77
N MET A 41 1.94 -11.72 3.75
CA MET A 41 1.52 -11.05 2.53
C MET A 41 2.70 -10.39 1.84
N THR A 42 2.80 -10.57 0.53
CA THR A 42 3.87 -9.95 -0.25
C THR A 42 3.61 -8.44 -0.42
N PRO A 43 4.66 -7.61 -0.60
CA PRO A 43 4.49 -6.18 -0.82
C PRO A 43 3.62 -5.85 -2.05
N GLU A 44 3.72 -6.65 -3.12
CA GLU A 44 2.90 -6.48 -4.32
C GLU A 44 1.42 -6.74 -4.06
N LEU A 45 1.11 -7.80 -3.30
CA LEU A 45 -0.26 -8.14 -2.94
C LEU A 45 -0.85 -7.09 -2.00
N ALA A 46 -0.07 -6.57 -1.05
CA ALA A 46 -0.50 -5.47 -0.18
C ALA A 46 -0.87 -4.21 -1.00
N ARG A 47 -0.06 -3.83 -2.00
CA ARG A 47 -0.37 -2.70 -2.90
C ARG A 47 -1.59 -2.96 -3.78
N ARG A 48 -1.81 -4.20 -4.19
CA ARG A 48 -3.01 -4.57 -4.95
C ARG A 48 -4.25 -4.50 -4.08
N ALA A 49 -4.19 -5.05 -2.87
CA ALA A 49 -5.29 -5.00 -1.90
C ALA A 49 -5.62 -3.58 -1.47
N MET A 50 -4.61 -2.74 -1.21
CA MET A 50 -4.82 -1.31 -0.94
C MET A 50 -5.63 -0.64 -2.06
N ARG A 51 -5.29 -0.89 -3.33
CA ARG A 51 -6.05 -0.35 -4.47
C ARG A 51 -7.44 -0.95 -4.62
N VAL A 52 -7.56 -2.26 -4.49
CA VAL A 52 -8.83 -3.00 -4.69
C VAL A 52 -9.84 -2.68 -3.59
N TYR A 53 -9.37 -2.45 -2.36
CA TYR A 53 -10.19 -2.08 -1.22
C TYR A 53 -10.29 -0.57 -0.99
N ASP A 54 -9.69 0.25 -1.86
CA ASP A 54 -9.61 1.72 -1.73
C ASP A 54 -9.11 2.19 -0.35
N LEU A 55 -8.08 1.52 0.16
CA LEU A 55 -7.46 1.86 1.45
C LEU A 55 -6.47 3.02 1.27
N ALA A 56 -6.28 3.78 2.35
CA ALA A 56 -5.25 4.81 2.41
C ALA A 56 -3.84 4.20 2.29
N PRO A 57 -2.86 4.91 1.71
CA PRO A 57 -1.47 4.44 1.61
C PRO A 57 -0.79 4.10 2.95
N THR A 58 -1.33 4.61 4.05
CA THR A 58 -0.92 4.27 5.43
C THR A 58 -1.13 2.79 5.77
N ALA A 59 -2.02 2.10 5.06
CA ALA A 59 -2.21 0.66 5.22
C ALA A 59 -0.98 -0.13 4.74
N LEU A 60 -0.12 0.42 3.88
CA LEU A 60 1.11 -0.26 3.46
C LEU A 60 2.11 -0.26 4.62
N ALA A 61 2.82 -1.38 4.80
CA ALA A 61 3.96 -1.37 5.72
C ALA A 61 5.07 -0.51 5.10
N PRO A 62 5.81 0.29 5.89
CA PRO A 62 7.04 0.92 5.41
C PRO A 62 7.96 -0.16 4.85
N SER A 63 8.53 0.06 3.66
CA SER A 63 9.45 -0.92 3.08
C SER A 63 10.74 -0.96 3.91
N GLU A 64 11.03 -2.09 4.58
CA GLU A 64 12.25 -2.26 5.39
C GLU A 64 13.55 -1.92 4.62
N LEU A 65 13.54 -2.14 3.30
CA LEU A 65 14.67 -1.89 2.40
C LEU A 65 15.02 -0.40 2.19
N ASN A 66 14.10 0.54 2.48
CA ASN A 66 14.34 1.98 2.28
C ASN A 66 14.70 2.73 3.58
N LEU A 67 14.61 2.08 4.74
CA LEU A 67 14.94 2.71 6.03
C LEU A 67 16.47 2.89 6.20
N ALA A 68 17.28 2.07 5.54
CA ALA A 68 18.72 2.02 5.77
C ALA A 68 19.56 2.82 4.75
N SER A 69 19.02 3.18 3.59
CA SER A 69 19.81 3.83 2.55
C SER A 69 18.94 4.45 1.47
N THR A 70 18.66 5.75 1.55
CA THR A 70 18.79 6.68 0.41
C THR A 70 18.29 8.04 0.85
N GLN A 71 19.21 9.00 0.97
CA GLN A 71 18.85 10.38 0.66
C GLN A 71 18.23 10.34 -0.74
N THR A 72 16.92 10.51 -0.78
CA THR A 72 16.18 10.50 -2.04
C THR A 72 16.44 11.85 -2.71
N ALA A 73 16.70 11.87 -4.02
CA ALA A 73 16.92 13.13 -4.72
C ALA A 73 15.72 14.07 -4.49
N SER A 74 15.98 15.36 -4.31
CA SER A 74 14.95 16.36 -3.94
C SER A 74 13.74 16.32 -4.88
N GLU A 75 13.98 16.10 -6.19
CA GLU A 75 12.93 15.97 -7.20
C GLU A 75 12.03 14.74 -7.00
N THR A 76 12.62 13.60 -6.65
CA THR A 76 11.87 12.36 -6.38
C THR A 76 11.07 12.44 -5.09
N LEU A 77 11.62 13.09 -4.06
CA LEU A 77 10.90 13.36 -2.82
C LEU A 77 9.70 14.30 -3.06
N ALA A 78 9.91 15.38 -3.81
CA ALA A 78 8.86 16.32 -4.14
C ALA A 78 7.72 15.67 -4.94
N GLY A 79 8.04 14.77 -5.88
CA GLY A 79 7.06 13.99 -6.62
C GLY A 79 6.27 13.01 -5.74
N ASP A 80 6.93 12.34 -4.79
CA ASP A 80 6.25 11.45 -3.84
C ASP A 80 5.29 12.22 -2.92
N LEU A 81 5.70 13.39 -2.42
CA LEU A 81 4.84 14.28 -1.63
C LEU A 81 3.65 14.80 -2.46
N ALA A 82 3.88 15.20 -3.71
CA ALA A 82 2.81 15.61 -4.63
C ALA A 82 1.76 14.50 -4.85
N ALA A 83 2.21 13.25 -4.96
CA ALA A 83 1.36 12.09 -5.12
C ALA A 83 0.56 11.76 -3.85
N LEU A 84 1.13 12.02 -2.67
CA LEU A 84 0.44 11.92 -1.37
C LEU A 84 -0.59 13.04 -1.14
N GLY A 85 -0.63 14.06 -2.00
CA GLY A 85 -1.65 15.11 -1.97
C GLY A 85 -1.21 16.42 -1.31
N TYR A 86 0.09 16.65 -1.13
CA TYR A 86 0.59 17.92 -0.60
C TYR A 86 0.31 19.08 -1.59
N PRO A 87 -0.47 20.12 -1.20
CA PRO A 87 -0.96 21.13 -2.14
C PRO A 87 0.15 21.93 -2.82
N GLY A 88 1.18 22.32 -2.06
CA GLY A 88 2.29 23.12 -2.55
C GLY A 88 3.20 22.40 -3.56
N LEU A 89 3.01 21.09 -3.76
CA LEU A 89 3.79 20.28 -4.69
C LEU A 89 2.91 19.61 -5.76
N ALA A 90 1.60 19.87 -5.79
CA ALA A 90 0.66 19.15 -6.65
C ALA A 90 1.03 19.15 -8.14
N TYR A 91 1.73 20.20 -8.61
CA TYR A 91 2.23 20.34 -9.98
C TYR A 91 3.35 19.35 -10.35
N LEU A 92 3.99 18.70 -9.37
CA LEU A 92 5.04 17.70 -9.56
C LEU A 92 4.51 16.26 -9.48
N ARG A 93 3.19 16.06 -9.48
CA ARG A 93 2.59 14.73 -9.32
C ARG A 93 2.99 13.81 -10.48
N PRO A 94 3.72 12.71 -10.24
CA PRO A 94 4.10 11.79 -11.29
C PRO A 94 2.89 11.00 -11.80
N ARG A 95 2.84 10.78 -13.12
CA ARG A 95 1.71 10.08 -13.77
C ARG A 95 1.61 8.59 -13.38
N ASN A 96 2.75 7.93 -13.15
CA ASN A 96 2.83 6.50 -12.85
C ASN A 96 3.37 6.25 -11.44
N TRP A 97 2.79 6.92 -10.43
CA TRP A 97 3.24 6.78 -9.06
C TRP A 97 2.97 5.39 -8.48
N LYS A 98 3.96 4.84 -7.76
CA LYS A 98 3.79 3.64 -6.95
C LYS A 98 3.44 4.06 -5.52
N PRO A 99 2.28 3.67 -4.98
CA PRO A 99 1.91 4.06 -3.63
C PRO A 99 2.92 3.64 -2.57
N LYS A 100 3.36 4.61 -1.77
CA LYS A 100 4.26 4.46 -0.63
C LYS A 100 3.57 4.86 0.66
N ASN A 101 4.02 4.30 1.79
CA ASN A 101 3.58 4.76 3.10
C ASN A 101 4.10 6.20 3.31
N PRO A 102 3.25 7.17 3.72
CA PRO A 102 3.70 8.55 3.92
C PRO A 102 4.83 8.71 4.93
N GLY A 103 4.90 7.85 5.97
CA GLY A 103 6.00 7.86 6.93
C GLY A 103 7.34 7.45 6.30
N GLU A 104 7.33 6.57 5.29
CA GLU A 104 8.53 6.20 4.53
C GLU A 104 9.05 7.40 3.72
N VAL A 105 8.15 8.16 3.10
CA VAL A 105 8.49 9.36 2.34
C VAL A 105 9.09 10.43 3.26
N LEU A 106 8.52 10.65 4.44
CA LEU A 106 9.07 11.60 5.42
C LEU A 106 10.44 11.18 5.94
N LEU A 107 10.65 9.88 6.21
CA LEU A 107 11.96 9.41 6.68
C LEU A 107 13.04 9.57 5.61
N SER A 108 12.69 9.41 4.33
CA SER A 108 13.64 9.60 3.22
C SER A 108 14.11 11.05 3.01
N ALA A 109 13.49 12.00 3.72
CA ALA A 109 13.80 13.44 3.67
C ALA A 109 14.76 13.91 4.78
N LEU A 110 15.08 13.05 5.74
CA LEU A 110 16.02 13.33 6.84
C LEU A 110 17.46 13.00 6.42
#